data_AF-A0A7J9IKQ2-F1
#
_entry.id   AF-A0A7J9IKQ2-F1
#
_cell.length_a   1.000
_cell.length_b   1.000
_cell.length_c   1.000
_cell.angle_alpha   90.00
_cell.angle_beta   90.00
_cell.angle_gamma   90.00
#
_symmetry.space_group_name_H-M   'P 1'
#
loop_
_entity.id
_entity.type
_entity.pdbx_description
1 polymer ?
#
loop_
_entity_poly.entity_id
_entity_poly.type
_entity_poly.pdbx_seq_one_letter_code
_entity_poly.pdbx_strand_id
1 'polypeptide(L)'
;MQEPEKIGFHVVTDYLNLPAISMWFLLNPPGKATIHIQSVESFDWLSTKYNSTLKEQKSYDPRYSSALNHLRFYLPDIFPALNKIVLLDHDVVVQRDLTGIWSVDMKGKVNAAVETCLESEASFRTMRMFLNFSDPFLAKKFNANACTWAFEIIIVFYCPTCLLGV
;
A
#
# COMPACT_ATOMS: atom_id res chain seq x y z
N MET A 1 17.32 -7.99 -9.21
CA MET A 1 17.31 -8.81 -7.99
C MET A 1 18.07 -10.08 -8.34
N GLN A 2 19.20 -10.37 -7.68
CA GLN A 2 20.14 -11.41 -8.14
C GLN A 2 19.82 -12.82 -7.63
N GLU A 3 18.92 -12.96 -6.65
CA GLU A 3 18.58 -14.23 -5.98
C GLU A 3 17.05 -14.41 -5.96
N PRO A 4 16.45 -14.93 -7.04
CA PRO A 4 15.00 -15.02 -7.17
C PRO A 4 14.34 -15.91 -6.11
N GLU A 5 15.05 -16.91 -5.58
CA GLU A 5 14.61 -17.73 -4.45
C GLU A 5 14.41 -16.96 -3.13
N LYS A 6 14.97 -15.76 -3.01
CA LYS A 6 14.77 -14.87 -1.86
C LYS A 6 13.58 -13.91 -2.06
N ILE A 7 12.93 -13.95 -3.22
CA ILE A 7 11.78 -13.08 -3.53
C ILE A 7 10.49 -13.80 -3.13
N GLY A 8 9.69 -13.16 -2.29
CA GLY A 8 8.33 -13.59 -1.93
C GLY A 8 7.30 -12.62 -2.50
N PHE A 9 6.42 -13.11 -3.38
CA PHE A 9 5.23 -12.40 -3.80
C PHE A 9 4.09 -12.72 -2.85
N HIS A 10 3.53 -11.70 -2.20
CA HIS A 10 2.35 -11.83 -1.36
C HIS A 10 1.15 -11.20 -2.08
N VAL A 11 0.18 -12.03 -2.44
CA VAL A 11 -1.05 -11.60 -3.11
C VAL A 11 -2.21 -11.79 -2.13
N VAL A 12 -2.83 -10.67 -1.75
CA VAL A 12 -4.03 -10.68 -0.90
C VAL A 12 -5.23 -10.35 -1.77
N THR A 13 -6.26 -11.18 -1.68
CA THR A 13 -7.47 -11.10 -2.50
C THR A 13 -8.71 -11.39 -1.66
N ASP A 14 -9.91 -11.16 -2.18
CA ASP A 14 -11.13 -11.69 -1.57
C ASP A 14 -11.29 -13.20 -1.83
N TYR A 15 -12.20 -13.81 -1.07
CA TYR A 15 -12.54 -15.23 -1.17
C TYR A 15 -13.04 -15.65 -2.57
N LEU A 16 -13.73 -14.76 -3.29
CA LEU A 16 -14.31 -15.07 -4.60
C LEU A 16 -13.23 -15.17 -5.69
N ASN A 17 -12.23 -14.32 -5.61
CA ASN A 17 -11.13 -14.23 -6.57
C ASN A 17 -9.97 -15.20 -6.23
N LEU A 18 -9.90 -15.69 -4.99
CA LEU A 18 -8.86 -16.60 -4.51
C LEU A 18 -8.62 -17.83 -5.43
N PRO A 19 -9.64 -18.58 -5.87
CA PRO A 19 -9.43 -19.76 -6.72
C PRO A 19 -8.85 -19.39 -8.10
N ALA A 20 -9.34 -18.30 -8.70
CA ALA A 20 -8.90 -17.86 -10.03
C ALA A 20 -7.44 -17.39 -10.01
N ILE A 21 -7.07 -16.58 -9.02
CA ILE A 21 -5.69 -16.08 -8.85
C ILE A 21 -4.75 -17.25 -8.52
N SER A 22 -5.17 -18.17 -7.65
CA SER A 22 -4.40 -19.37 -7.33
C SER A 22 -4.11 -20.20 -8.58
N MET A 23 -5.15 -20.45 -9.39
CA MET A 23 -5.00 -21.18 -10.64
C MET A 23 -4.08 -20.45 -11.63
N TRP A 24 -4.17 -19.12 -11.71
CA TRP A 24 -3.31 -18.32 -12.59
C TRP A 24 -1.82 -18.53 -12.26
N PHE A 25 -1.43 -18.47 -10.98
CA PHE A 25 -0.03 -18.65 -10.59
C PHE A 25 0.45 -20.11 -10.68
N LEU A 26 -0.46 -21.08 -10.59
CA LEU A 26 -0.14 -22.49 -10.88
C LEU A 26 0.19 -22.68 -12.37
N LEU A 27 -0.54 -22.00 -13.26
CA LEU A 27 -0.31 -22.03 -14.70
C LEU A 27 0.84 -21.13 -15.15
N ASN A 28 1.15 -20.08 -14.37
CA ASN A 28 2.17 -19.08 -14.67
C ASN A 28 3.12 -18.91 -13.47
N PRO A 29 3.94 -19.93 -13.14
CA PRO A 29 4.81 -19.87 -11.98
C PRO A 29 5.90 -18.79 -12.15
N PRO A 30 6.20 -17.99 -11.12
CA PRO A 30 7.16 -16.87 -11.20
C PRO A 30 8.63 -17.34 -11.15
N GLY A 31 8.95 -18.44 -11.82
CA GLY A 31 10.26 -19.07 -11.79
C GLY A 31 10.60 -19.62 -10.40
N LYS A 32 11.69 -19.13 -9.80
CA LYS A 32 12.16 -19.56 -8.47
C LYS A 32 11.60 -18.74 -7.31
N ALA A 33 10.86 -17.68 -7.59
CA ALA A 33 10.26 -16.87 -6.54
C ALA A 33 9.15 -17.63 -5.82
N THR A 34 8.98 -17.35 -4.54
CA THR A 34 7.88 -17.91 -3.75
C THR A 34 6.64 -17.05 -3.96
N ILE A 35 5.47 -17.69 -4.12
CA ILE A 35 4.17 -17.01 -4.21
C ILE A 35 3.30 -17.44 -3.02
N HIS A 36 2.71 -16.46 -2.34
CA HIS A 36 1.79 -16.66 -1.23
C HIS A 36 0.50 -15.92 -1.55
N ILE A 37 -0.58 -16.68 -1.73
CA ILE A 37 -1.89 -16.16 -2.10
C ILE A 37 -2.80 -16.39 -0.90
N GLN A 38 -3.37 -15.32 -0.36
CA GLN A 38 -4.19 -15.36 0.84
C GLN A 38 -5.48 -14.58 0.63
N SER A 39 -6.56 -15.05 1.28
CA SER A 39 -7.82 -14.35 1.29
C SER A 39 -7.87 -13.35 2.45
N VAL A 40 -8.46 -12.18 2.24
CA VAL A 40 -8.61 -11.15 3.27
C VAL A 40 -9.49 -11.61 4.44
N GLU A 41 -10.41 -12.53 4.15
CA GLU A 41 -11.30 -13.16 5.12
C GLU A 41 -10.54 -14.09 6.09
N SER A 42 -9.29 -14.46 5.79
CA SER A 42 -8.43 -15.19 6.74
C SER A 42 -7.91 -14.32 7.89
N PHE A 43 -8.06 -12.99 7.80
CA PHE A 43 -7.67 -12.05 8.84
C PHE A 43 -8.87 -11.72 9.75
N ASP A 44 -9.20 -12.61 10.70
CA ASP A 44 -10.33 -12.44 11.62
C ASP A 44 -10.35 -11.05 12.31
N TRP A 45 -9.17 -10.56 12.71
CA TRP A 45 -9.00 -9.26 13.36
C TRP A 45 -9.32 -8.08 12.42
N LEU A 46 -9.11 -8.23 11.12
CA LEU A 46 -9.28 -7.16 10.14
C LEU A 46 -10.76 -6.84 9.99
N SER A 47 -11.63 -7.84 9.94
CA SER A 47 -13.07 -7.62 9.90
C SER A 47 -13.55 -6.78 11.08
N THR A 48 -13.03 -7.04 12.28
CA THR A 48 -13.38 -6.30 13.51
C THR A 48 -12.86 -4.87 13.46
N LYS A 49 -11.57 -4.68 13.14
CA LYS A 49 -10.92 -3.36 13.06
C LYS A 49 -11.51 -2.50 11.94
N TYR A 50 -11.74 -3.10 10.78
CA TYR A 50 -12.34 -2.46 9.62
C TYR A 50 -13.80 -2.06 9.85
N ASN A 51 -14.63 -2.95 10.41
CA ASN A 51 -16.02 -2.63 10.73
C ASN A 51 -16.14 -1.51 11.78
N SER A 52 -15.22 -1.44 12.74
CA SER A 52 -15.18 -0.32 13.69
C SER A 52 -14.84 1.01 12.99
N THR A 53 -13.88 0.99 12.06
CA THR A 53 -13.43 2.18 11.32
C THR A 53 -14.49 2.66 10.31
N LEU A 54 -15.14 1.75 9.57
CA LEU A 54 -16.21 2.07 8.62
C LEU A 54 -17.42 2.72 9.30
N LYS A 55 -17.78 2.25 10.50
CA LYS A 55 -18.88 2.83 11.28
C LYS A 55 -18.63 4.30 11.62
N GLU A 56 -17.38 4.68 11.81
CA GLU A 56 -16.98 6.08 12.06
C GLU A 56 -16.96 6.92 10.78
N GLN A 57 -16.58 6.33 9.64
CA GLN A 57 -16.35 7.08 8.41
C GLN A 57 -17.62 7.48 7.62
N LYS A 58 -18.81 6.92 7.92
CA LYS A 58 -20.11 7.24 7.27
C LYS A 58 -20.01 7.45 5.74
N SER A 59 -19.10 6.76 5.08
CA SER A 59 -18.93 6.84 3.62
C SER A 59 -19.85 5.80 2.99
N TYR A 60 -20.86 6.27 2.27
CA TYR A 60 -21.85 5.42 1.61
C TYR A 60 -21.42 4.99 0.19
N ASP A 61 -20.23 5.38 -0.26
CA ASP A 61 -19.76 5.02 -1.58
C ASP A 61 -19.25 3.57 -1.58
N PRO A 62 -19.92 2.66 -2.32
CA PRO A 62 -19.57 1.24 -2.34
C PRO A 62 -18.18 0.97 -2.93
N ARG A 63 -17.56 1.92 -3.63
CA ARG A 63 -16.17 1.78 -4.11
C ARG A 63 -15.16 1.81 -2.97
N TYR A 64 -15.49 2.48 -1.87
CA TYR A 64 -14.62 2.61 -0.70
C TYR A 64 -15.08 1.72 0.47
N SER A 65 -16.05 0.84 0.26
CA SER A 65 -16.52 -0.08 1.30
C SER A 65 -15.69 -1.36 1.39
N SER A 66 -14.82 -1.65 0.42
CA SER A 66 -13.98 -2.85 0.45
C SER A 66 -12.81 -2.71 1.44
N ALA A 67 -12.68 -3.69 2.33
CA ALA A 67 -11.56 -3.82 3.25
C ALA A 67 -10.21 -3.96 2.51
N LEU A 68 -10.23 -4.57 1.31
CA LEU A 68 -9.03 -4.74 0.48
C LEU A 68 -8.35 -3.40 0.16
N ASN A 69 -9.14 -2.36 -0.11
CA ASN A 69 -8.61 -1.03 -0.44
C ASN A 69 -7.84 -0.39 0.73
N HIS A 70 -8.13 -0.83 1.96
CA HIS A 70 -7.58 -0.30 3.20
C HIS A 70 -6.47 -1.19 3.80
N LEU A 71 -6.18 -2.36 3.21
CA LEU A 71 -5.18 -3.30 3.72
C LEU A 71 -3.80 -2.69 3.92
N ARG A 72 -3.44 -1.72 3.07
CA ARG A 72 -2.16 -1.01 3.13
C ARG A 72 -1.87 -0.37 4.50
N PHE A 73 -2.91 0.02 5.25
CA PHE A 73 -2.75 0.59 6.60
C PHE A 73 -2.39 -0.46 7.66
N TYR A 74 -2.57 -1.74 7.32
CA TYR A 74 -2.38 -2.86 8.22
C TYR A 74 -1.27 -3.81 7.75
N LEU A 75 -0.42 -3.40 6.79
CA LEU A 75 0.70 -4.21 6.32
C LEU A 75 1.60 -4.75 7.45
N PRO A 76 1.91 -3.96 8.50
CA PRO A 76 2.62 -4.49 9.68
C PRO A 76 1.88 -5.59 10.45
N ASP A 77 0.55 -5.50 10.54
CA ASP A 77 -0.28 -6.49 11.23
C ASP A 77 -0.41 -7.78 10.38
N ILE A 78 -0.46 -7.63 9.06
CA ILE A 78 -0.60 -8.74 8.10
C ILE A 78 0.72 -9.50 7.93
N PHE A 79 1.85 -8.78 7.87
CA PHE A 79 3.18 -9.35 7.61
C PHE A 79 4.19 -8.96 8.70
N PRO A 80 3.96 -9.35 9.97
CA PRO A 80 4.78 -8.88 11.10
C PRO A 80 6.22 -9.40 11.08
N ALA A 81 6.48 -10.47 10.32
CA ALA A 81 7.81 -11.05 10.16
C ALA A 81 8.66 -10.33 9.08
N LEU A 82 8.07 -9.43 8.30
CA LEU A 82 8.77 -8.72 7.23
C LEU A 82 9.22 -7.33 7.72
N ASN A 83 10.51 -7.03 7.52
CA ASN A 83 11.07 -5.71 7.87
C ASN A 83 10.81 -4.65 6.80
N LYS A 84 10.64 -5.06 5.53
CA LYS A 84 10.44 -4.16 4.39
C LYS A 84 9.52 -4.83 3.38
N ILE A 85 8.58 -4.05 2.85
CA ILE A 85 7.58 -4.46 1.87
C ILE A 85 7.57 -3.41 0.75
N VAL A 86 7.60 -3.87 -0.49
CA VAL A 86 7.26 -3.04 -1.65
C VAL A 86 5.84 -3.38 -2.04
N LEU A 87 4.91 -2.45 -1.83
CA LEU A 87 3.52 -2.58 -2.23
C LEU A 87 3.38 -2.07 -3.67
N LEU A 88 2.75 -2.89 -4.51
CA LEU A 88 2.35 -2.55 -5.87
C LEU A 88 0.83 -2.60 -5.93
N ASP A 89 0.20 -1.53 -6.42
CA ASP A 89 -1.23 -1.56 -6.69
C ASP A 89 -1.55 -2.51 -7.87
N HIS A 90 -2.81 -2.93 -7.94
CA HIS A 90 -3.29 -3.97 -8.87
C HIS A 90 -3.24 -3.57 -10.35
N ASP A 91 -3.07 -2.29 -10.65
CA ASP A 91 -2.98 -1.69 -11.98
C ASP A 91 -1.53 -1.28 -12.35
N VAL A 92 -0.54 -1.65 -11.54
CA VAL A 92 0.87 -1.34 -11.80
C VAL A 92 1.49 -2.36 -12.75
N VAL A 93 2.15 -1.85 -13.81
CA VAL A 93 2.98 -2.66 -14.72
C VAL A 93 4.47 -2.40 -14.44
N VAL A 94 5.17 -3.44 -14.00
CA VAL A 94 6.61 -3.39 -13.73
C VAL A 94 7.38 -3.61 -15.04
N GLN A 95 8.04 -2.55 -15.54
CA GLN A 95 8.81 -2.61 -16.80
C GLN A 95 10.33 -2.78 -16.58
N ARG A 96 10.80 -2.59 -15.35
CA ARG A 96 12.22 -2.63 -14.98
C ARG A 96 12.42 -3.30 -13.64
N ASP A 97 13.66 -3.72 -13.39
CA ASP A 97 14.04 -4.36 -12.14
C ASP A 97 13.82 -3.46 -10.91
N LEU A 98 13.20 -4.02 -9.87
CA LEU A 98 12.82 -3.29 -8.65
C LEU A 98 13.95 -3.18 -7.60
N THR A 99 15.17 -3.68 -7.88
CA THR A 99 16.27 -3.65 -6.89
C THR A 99 16.61 -2.25 -6.45
N GLY A 100 16.53 -1.28 -7.37
CA GLY A 100 16.76 0.13 -7.06
C GLY A 100 15.79 0.64 -5.99
N ILE A 101 14.51 0.33 -6.13
CA ILE A 101 13.45 0.69 -5.16
C ILE A 101 13.68 -0.05 -3.83
N TRP A 102 13.93 -1.35 -3.87
CA TRP A 102 14.17 -2.16 -2.67
C TRP A 102 15.36 -1.64 -1.83
N SER A 103 16.42 -1.20 -2.49
CA SER A 103 17.69 -0.80 -1.86
C SER A 103 17.70 0.65 -1.37
N VAL A 104 16.60 1.39 -1.50
CA VAL A 104 16.49 2.76 -0.98
C VAL A 104 16.72 2.77 0.53
N ASP A 105 17.61 3.69 0.96
CA ASP A 105 17.78 4.05 2.36
C ASP A 105 16.57 4.88 2.82
N MET A 106 15.81 4.32 3.75
CA MET A 106 14.61 4.93 4.29
C MET A 106 14.92 6.05 5.29
N LYS A 107 16.18 6.26 5.70
CA LYS A 107 16.60 7.32 6.62
C LYS A 107 15.76 7.39 7.90
N GLY A 108 15.40 6.22 8.44
CA GLY A 108 14.55 6.08 9.62
C GLY A 108 13.06 6.42 9.40
N LYS A 109 12.61 6.59 8.16
CA LYS A 109 11.19 6.78 7.81
C LYS A 109 10.46 5.44 7.66
N VAL A 110 9.18 5.44 8.01
CA VAL A 110 8.32 4.24 7.93
C VAL A 110 7.79 3.97 6.53
N ASN A 111 7.62 5.01 5.70
CA ASN A 111 7.08 4.90 4.35
C ASN A 111 7.90 5.75 3.38
N ALA A 112 8.04 5.26 2.15
CA ALA A 112 8.53 6.02 1.00
C ALA A 112 7.51 5.91 -0.15
N ALA A 113 7.33 7.00 -0.88
CA ALA A 113 6.42 7.12 -1.99
C ALA A 113 7.06 7.93 -3.11
N VAL A 114 6.49 7.86 -4.31
CA VAL A 114 6.97 8.62 -5.47
C VAL A 114 6.48 10.06 -5.36
N GLU A 115 7.40 11.01 -5.41
CA GLU A 115 7.07 12.43 -5.40
C GLU A 115 6.45 12.85 -6.74
N THR A 116 5.34 13.59 -6.70
CA THR A 116 4.68 14.15 -7.90
C THR A 116 4.61 15.67 -7.88
N CYS A 117 5.63 16.32 -7.30
CA CYS A 117 5.62 17.76 -7.01
C CYS A 117 6.46 18.60 -7.98
N LEU A 118 7.01 18.00 -9.02
CA LEU A 118 7.79 18.72 -10.01
C LEU A 118 6.83 19.48 -10.95
N GLU A 119 6.81 20.81 -10.88
CA GLU A 119 5.91 21.67 -11.69
C GLU A 119 6.05 21.44 -13.20
N SER A 120 7.23 21.01 -13.65
CA SER A 120 7.50 20.69 -15.05
C SER A 120 6.91 19.35 -15.50
N GLU A 121 6.38 18.53 -14.59
CA GLU A 121 5.83 17.21 -14.89
C GLU A 121 4.30 17.24 -14.99
N ALA A 122 3.75 16.43 -15.91
CA ALA A 122 2.30 16.28 -16.07
C ALA A 122 1.60 15.69 -14.82
N SER A 123 2.39 15.00 -13.99
CA SER A 123 1.98 14.44 -12.69
C SER A 123 1.83 15.50 -11.60
N PHE A 124 2.19 16.77 -11.86
CA PHE A 124 2.13 17.83 -10.86
C PHE A 124 0.74 17.95 -10.26
N ARG A 125 0.65 17.72 -8.95
CA ARG A 125 -0.57 17.88 -8.16
C ARG A 125 -0.20 18.51 -6.82
N THR A 126 -0.96 19.53 -6.42
CA THR A 126 -0.85 20.15 -5.09
C THR A 126 -2.06 19.83 -4.26
N MET A 127 -1.93 19.88 -2.94
CA MET A 127 -3.03 19.59 -2.03
C MET A 127 -4.28 20.45 -2.32
N ARG A 128 -4.11 21.69 -2.78
CA ARG A 128 -5.20 22.60 -3.18
C ARG A 128 -6.08 22.08 -4.32
N MET A 129 -5.57 21.18 -5.15
CA MET A 129 -6.36 20.58 -6.23
C MET A 129 -7.36 19.53 -5.73
N PHE A 130 -7.16 19.00 -4.52
CA PHE A 130 -7.98 17.91 -3.97
C PHE A 130 -8.85 18.34 -2.78
N LEU A 131 -8.41 19.34 -2.01
CA LEU A 131 -9.11 19.79 -0.82
C LEU A 131 -9.68 21.19 -1.00
N ASN A 132 -10.87 21.41 -0.46
CA ASN A 132 -11.48 22.73 -0.39
C ASN A 132 -10.91 23.53 0.78
N PHE A 133 -9.86 24.32 0.52
CA PHE A 133 -9.24 25.19 1.52
C PHE A 133 -10.09 26.41 1.93
N SER A 134 -11.29 26.57 1.38
CA SER A 134 -12.28 27.51 1.93
C SER A 134 -12.86 27.00 3.26
N ASP A 135 -12.75 25.69 3.53
CA ASP A 135 -13.10 25.10 4.82
C ASP A 135 -12.04 25.46 5.88
N PRO A 136 -12.40 26.20 6.95
CA PRO A 136 -11.47 26.61 8.01
C PRO A 136 -10.80 25.42 8.71
N PHE A 137 -11.48 24.27 8.82
CA PHE A 137 -10.92 23.07 9.44
C PHE A 137 -9.75 22.52 8.62
N LEU A 138 -9.91 22.45 7.30
CA LEU A 138 -8.87 21.97 6.39
C LEU A 138 -7.72 22.97 6.28
N ALA A 139 -8.03 24.27 6.17
CA ALA A 139 -7.01 25.32 6.11
C ALA A 139 -6.14 25.40 7.38
N LYS A 140 -6.69 25.02 8.53
CA LYS A 140 -5.92 24.96 9.80
C LYS A 140 -5.07 23.69 9.91
N LYS A 141 -5.52 22.56 9.36
CA LYS A 141 -4.82 21.27 9.47
C LYS A 141 -3.80 21.01 8.36
N PHE A 142 -4.03 21.52 7.16
CA PHE A 142 -3.25 21.18 5.98
C PHE A 142 -2.67 22.43 5.31
N ASN A 143 -1.53 22.25 4.63
CA ASN A 143 -0.94 23.29 3.79
C ASN A 143 -1.41 23.10 2.34
N ALA A 144 -2.01 24.14 1.76
CA ALA A 144 -2.52 24.12 0.38
C ALA A 144 -1.42 23.89 -0.67
N ASN A 145 -0.20 24.34 -0.36
CA ASN A 145 0.98 24.23 -1.23
C ASN A 145 1.79 22.97 -0.92
N ALA A 146 1.31 22.09 -0.04
CA ALA A 146 1.98 20.82 0.19
C ALA A 146 1.96 19.97 -1.08
N CYS A 147 3.12 19.38 -1.37
CA CYS A 147 3.28 18.37 -2.40
C CYS A 147 2.41 17.16 -2.11
N THR A 148 1.77 16.62 -3.14
CA THR A 148 1.19 15.28 -3.07
C THR A 148 2.19 14.26 -3.56
N TRP A 149 2.11 13.06 -3.01
CA TRP A 149 2.93 11.93 -3.40
C TRP A 149 2.04 10.85 -4.00
N ALA A 150 2.49 10.23 -5.08
CA ALA A 150 1.77 9.13 -5.72
C ALA A 150 1.83 7.89 -4.83
N PHE A 151 0.68 7.24 -4.74
CA PHE A 151 0.43 6.19 -3.76
C PHE A 151 0.32 4.79 -4.40
N GLU A 152 0.57 4.70 -5.72
CA GLU A 152 0.49 3.47 -6.54
C GLU A 152 1.66 2.51 -6.26
N ILE A 153 2.83 3.05 -5.91
CA ILE A 153 4.00 2.29 -5.46
C ILE A 153 4.44 2.87 -4.12
N ILE A 154 4.40 2.04 -3.09
CA ILE A 154 4.77 2.43 -1.73
C ILE A 154 5.78 1.42 -1.19
N ILE A 155 6.87 1.92 -0.62
CA ILE A 155 7.75 1.10 0.21
C ILE A 155 7.34 1.31 1.65
N VAL A 156 6.98 0.23 2.33
CA VAL A 156 6.68 0.23 3.76
C VAL A 156 7.85 -0.45 4.48
N PHE A 157 8.46 0.26 5.41
CA PHE A 157 9.47 -0.28 6.33
C PHE A 157 8.83 -0.44 7.70
N TYR A 158 8.74 -1.69 8.16
CA TYR A 158 8.29 -1.99 9.50
C TYR A 158 9.50 -2.11 10.42
N CYS A 159 9.57 -1.20 11.39
CA CYS A 159 10.58 -1.17 12.43
C CYS A 159 9.88 -1.41 13.77
N PRO A 160 9.89 -2.65 14.29
CA PRO A 160 9.25 -2.98 15.57
C PRO A 160 9.74 -2.10 16.73
N THR A 161 11.01 -1.68 16.68
CA THR A 161 11.64 -0.81 17.68
C THR A 161 11.35 0.68 17.50
N CYS A 162 10.89 1.12 16.32
CA CYS A 162 10.57 2.53 16.07
C CYS A 162 9.19 2.92 16.62
N LEU A 163 8.30 1.95 16.87
CA LEU A 163 7.00 2.16 17.51
C LEU A 163 7.09 2.33 19.04
N LEU A 164 8.22 1.95 19.65
CA LEU A 164 8.49 2.13 21.09
C LEU A 164 9.12 3.50 21.42
N GLY A 165 9.20 4.40 20.43
CA GLY A 165 9.86 5.71 20.53
C GLY A 165 8.90 6.91 20.46
N VAL A 166 7.67 6.77 20.94
CA VAL A 166 6.76 7.91 21.20
C VAL A 166 6.27 7.87 22.64
#